data_AF-A0A0A2BLA2-F1
#
_entry.id   AF-A0A0A2BLA2-F1
#
_cell.length_a   1.000
_cell.length_b   1.000
_cell.length_c   1.000
_cell.angle_alpha   90.00
_cell.angle_beta   90.00
_cell.angle_gamma   90.00
#
_symmetry.space_group_name_H-M   'P 1'
#
loop_
_entity.id
_entity.type
_entity.pdbx_description
1 polymer ?
#
loop_
_entity_poly.entity_id
_entity_poly.type
_entity_poly.pdbx_seq_one_letter_code
_entity_poly.pdbx_strand_id
1 'polypeptide(L)' 'MTLSHHRQHKIYIAATMGYGLGSEDPEEVAYYEKVKGAMKKGRETGNMGIIRTD' A
#
# COMPACT_ATOMS: atom_id res chain seq x y z
N MET A 1 6.82 -3.15 16.35
CA MET A 1 7.76 -2.00 16.42
C MET A 1 7.19 -0.91 15.51
N THR A 2 7.32 0.38 15.83
CA THR A 2 6.80 1.42 14.93
C THR A 2 7.53 1.37 13.59
N LEU A 3 6.85 0.83 12.58
CA LEU A 3 7.31 0.71 11.20
C LEU A 3 7.86 2.05 10.73
N SER A 4 9.18 2.12 10.50
CA SER A 4 9.82 3.35 10.04
C SER A 4 9.17 3.84 8.75
N HIS A 5 9.05 5.16 8.58
CA HIS A 5 8.42 5.80 7.42
C HIS A 5 8.97 5.26 6.09
N HIS A 6 10.29 4.97 6.05
CA HIS A 6 10.94 4.38 4.88
C HIS A 6 10.46 2.94 4.57
N ARG A 7 10.26 2.11 5.59
CA ARG A 7 9.71 0.75 5.42
C ARG A 7 8.25 0.83 4.96
N GLN A 8 7.43 1.69 5.56
CA GLN A 8 6.04 1.92 5.15
C GLN A 8 5.95 2.35 3.69
N HIS A 9 6.83 3.25 3.24
CA HIS A 9 6.84 3.72 1.86
C HIS A 9 7.19 2.60 0.86
N LYS A 10 8.18 1.75 1.17
CA LYS A 10 8.50 0.59 0.34
C LYS A 10 7.34 -0.40 0.24
N ILE A 11 6.66 -0.67 1.35
CA ILE A 11 5.50 -1.56 1.37
C ILE A 11 4.34 -0.97 0.57
N TYR A 12 4.11 0.34 0.68
CA TYR A 12 3.10 1.04 -0.09
C TYR A 12 3.33 0.94 -1.60
N ILE A 13 4.58 1.16 -2.05
CA ILE A 13 4.97 1.00 -3.46
C ILE A 13 4.76 -0.46 -3.90
N ALA A 14 5.21 -1.42 -3.09
CA ALA A 14 5.05 -2.84 -3.38
C ALA A 14 3.58 -3.24 -3.51
N ALA A 15 2.72 -2.78 -2.60
CA ALA A 15 1.28 -3.04 -2.62
C ALA A 15 0.58 -2.40 -3.82
N THR A 16 1.03 -1.20 -4.23
CA THR A 16 0.46 -0.47 -5.37
C THR A 16 0.85 -1.10 -6.70
N MET A 17 2.11 -1.54 -6.83
CA MET A 17 2.66 -2.09 -8.07
C MET A 17 2.52 -3.62 -8.16
N GLY A 18 2.04 -4.28 -7.10
CA GLY A 18 1.85 -5.73 -7.06
C GLY A 18 3.14 -6.53 -6.87
N TYR A 19 4.18 -5.92 -6.31
CA TYR A 19 5.42 -6.63 -5.97
C TYR A 19 5.21 -7.52 -4.74
N GLY A 20 5.99 -8.60 -4.68
CA GLY A 20 6.04 -9.51 -3.54
C GLY A 20 6.63 -8.80 -2.31
N LEU A 21 5.89 -8.83 -1.20
CA LEU A 21 6.39 -8.40 0.09
C LEU A 21 7.37 -9.46 0.60
N GLY A 22 8.65 -9.33 0.26
CA GLY A 22 9.71 -10.26 0.70
C GLY A 22 10.05 -10.17 2.20
N SER A 23 9.06 -9.88 3.04
CA SER A 23 9.19 -9.68 4.48
C SER A 23 8.20 -10.56 5.23
N GLU A 24 8.70 -11.30 6.22
CA GLU A 24 7.92 -12.20 7.08
C GLU A 24 7.37 -11.48 8.32
N ASP A 25 7.62 -10.17 8.46
CA ASP A 25 7.12 -9.37 9.57
C ASP A 25 5.58 -9.23 9.51
N PRO A 26 4.82 -9.69 10.52
CA PRO A 26 3.36 -9.65 10.50
C PRO A 26 2.79 -8.24 10.45
N GLU A 27 3.51 -7.25 10.99
CA GLU A 27 3.12 -5.83 10.90
C GLU A 27 3.23 -5.29 9.46
N GLU A 28 4.21 -5.75 8.68
CA GLU A 28 4.40 -5.33 7.29
C GLU A 28 3.36 -5.96 6.36
N VAL A 29 3.01 -7.23 6.61
CA VAL A 29 1.95 -7.95 5.90
C VAL A 29 0.60 -7.28 6.12
N ALA A 30 0.25 -6.96 7.38
CA ALA A 30 -1.00 -6.29 7.69
C ALA A 30 -1.11 -4.91 7.02
N TYR A 31 0.00 -4.16 6.96
CA TYR A 31 0.04 -2.87 6.26
C TYR A 31 -0.11 -3.05 4.73
N TYR A 32 0.57 -4.03 4.14
CA TYR A 32 0.46 -4.36 2.73
C TYR A 32 -0.98 -4.71 2.32
N GLU A 33 -1.66 -5.58 3.08
CA GLU A 33 -3.05 -5.95 2.82
C GLU A 33 -4.00 -4.76 2.91
N LYS A 34 -3.80 -3.88 3.91
CA LYS A 34 -4.60 -2.66 4.08
C LYS A 34 -4.45 -1.72 2.88
N VAL A 35 -3.22 -1.50 2.41
CA VAL A 35 -2.94 -0.66 1.23
C VAL A 35 -3.52 -1.29 -0.04
N LYS A 36 -3.34 -2.61 -0.21
CA LYS A 36 -3.89 -3.35 -1.36
C LYS A 36 -5.42 -3.27 -1.42
N GLY A 37 -6.09 -3.39 -0.27
CA GLY A 37 -7.55 -3.22 -0.17
C GLY A 37 -8.00 -1.79 -0.50
N ALA A 38 -7.29 -0.78 0.02
CA ALA A 38 -7.58 0.62 -0.28
C ALA A 38 -7.38 0.94 -1.77
N MET A 39 -6.31 0.42 -2.38
CA MET A 39 -6.02 0.59 -3.80
C MET A 39 -7.02 -0.13 -4.70
N LYS A 40 -7.42 -1.36 -4.35
CA LYS A 40 -8.47 -2.09 -5.08
C LYS A 40 -9.77 -1.29 -5.08
N LYS A 41 -10.16 -0.77 -3.91
CA LYS A 41 -11.35 0.07 -3.77
C LYS A 41 -11.24 1.36 -4.60
N GLY A 42 -10.09 2.05 -4.58
CA GLY A 42 -9.86 3.26 -5.36
C GLY A 42 -9.84 3.03 -6.88
N ARG A 43 -9.30 1.89 -7.33
CA ARG A 43 -9.29 1.49 -8.73
C ARG A 43 -10.71 1.18 -9.24
N GLU A 44 -11.56 0.59 -8.41
CA GLU A 44 -12.98 0.37 -8.72
C GLU A 44 -13.77 1.69 -8.84
N THR A 45 -13.43 2.72 -8.05
CA THR A 45 -14.02 4.06 -8.18
C THR A 45 -13.38 4.95 -9.24
N GLY A 46 -12.44 4.44 -10.05
CA GLY A 46 -11.78 5.21 -11.11
C GLY A 46 -10.78 6.27 -10.62
N ASN A 47 -10.58 6.38 -9.31
CA ASN A 47 -9.70 7.35 -8.67
C ASN A 47 -8.48 6.59 -8.12
N MET A 48 -7.36 6.59 -8.85
CA MET A 48 -6.07 6.03 -8.39
C MET A 48 -5.45 6.81 -7.21
N GLY A 49 -6.26 7.39 -6.32
CA GLY A 49 -5.83 8.23 -5.21
C GLY A 49 -5.27 9.60 -5.62
N ILE A 50 -5.23 9.91 -6.91
CA ILE A 50 -4.89 11.25 -7.41
C ILE A 50 -6.19 12.01 -7.55
N ILE A 51 -6.59 12.69 -6.47
CA ILE A 51 -7.62 13.73 -6.56
C ILE A 51 -6.97 14.86 -7.37
N ARG A 52 -7.30 14.97 -8.66
CA ARG A 52 -7.01 16.18 -9.42
C ARG A 52 -7.95 17.25 -8.92
N THR A 53 -7.45 18.09 -8.02
CA THR A 53 -8.07 19.38 -7.72
C THR A 53 -7.67 20.30 -8.88
N ASP A 54 -8.53 20.37 -9.90
CA ASP A 54 -8.54 21.51 -10.82
C ASP A 54 -9.14 22.72 -10.08
#